data_AF-A0A522KY13-F1
#
_entry.id   AF-A0A522KY13-F1
#
_cell.length_a   1.000
_cell.length_b   1.000
_cell.length_c   1.000
_cell.angle_alpha   90.00
_cell.angle_beta   90.00
_cell.angle_gamma   90.00
#
_symmetry.space_group_name_H-M   'P 1'
#
loop_
_entity.id
_entity.type
_entity.pdbx_description
1 polymer ?
#
loop_
_entity_poly.entity_id
_entity_poly.type
_entity_poly.pdbx_seq_one_letter_code
_entity_poly.pdbx_strand_id
1 'polypeptide(L)'
;MAEILTLTLNPAVDVSTAVERVIDTHKLRCEAARRYPGGGGLNGARVIQRLAGADANCFALYLAGGTARELLERMLAAEGVPAKRLRIAGETRENFSVGERATGRKFRFVLICTES
;
A
#
# COMPACT_ATOMS: atom_id res chain seq x y z
N MET A 1 4.28 -23.14 15.61
CA MET A 1 3.42 -21.95 15.41
C MET A 1 2.59 -22.20 14.16
N ALA A 2 1.31 -21.85 14.13
CA ALA A 2 0.42 -22.13 12.98
C ALA A 2 0.90 -21.39 11.72
N GLU A 3 0.67 -21.98 10.55
CA GLU A 3 0.90 -21.34 9.26
C GLU A 3 -0.20 -20.30 9.00
N ILE A 4 0.20 -19.07 8.66
CA ILE A 4 -0.72 -17.97 8.40
C ILE A 4 -0.70 -17.65 6.91
N LEU A 5 -1.89 -17.64 6.29
CA LEU A 5 -2.07 -17.16 4.93
C LEU A 5 -2.93 -15.89 4.95
N THR A 6 -2.46 -14.83 4.32
CA THR A 6 -3.26 -13.63 4.07
C THR A 6 -3.65 -13.55 2.61
N LEU A 7 -4.87 -13.09 2.33
CA LEU A 7 -5.36 -12.86 0.98
C LEU A 7 -5.81 -11.40 0.82
N THR A 8 -5.33 -10.74 -0.22
CA THR A 8 -5.72 -9.36 -0.56
C THR A 8 -6.26 -9.31 -1.98
N LEU A 9 -7.59 -9.30 -2.10
CA LEU A 9 -8.28 -9.24 -3.39
C LEU A 9 -8.22 -7.85 -4.05
N ASN A 10 -8.08 -6.80 -3.24
CA ASN A 10 -8.06 -5.41 -3.71
C ASN A 10 -6.87 -4.63 -3.09
N PRO A 11 -5.61 -5.01 -3.41
CA PRO A 11 -4.45 -4.30 -2.89
C PRO A 11 -4.32 -2.93 -3.56
N ALA A 12 -3.46 -2.10 -2.98
CA ALA A 12 -3.18 -0.77 -3.48
C ALA A 12 -1.70 -0.42 -3.34
N VAL A 13 -1.23 0.53 -4.13
CA VAL A 13 -0.04 1.30 -3.77
C VAL A 13 -0.50 2.49 -2.93
N ASP A 14 -0.18 2.49 -1.64
CA ASP A 14 -0.51 3.60 -0.75
C ASP A 14 0.57 4.69 -0.89
N VAL A 15 0.18 5.83 -1.48
CA VAL A 15 1.02 7.02 -1.64
C VAL A 15 0.75 7.98 -0.50
N SER A 16 1.79 8.35 0.25
CA SER A 16 1.71 9.29 1.37
C SER A 16 2.66 10.46 1.16
N THR A 17 2.18 11.68 1.37
CA THR A 17 2.99 12.89 1.39
C THR A 17 2.53 13.85 2.49
N ALA A 18 3.22 14.97 2.64
CA ALA A 18 2.85 16.04 3.55
C ALA A 18 2.86 17.40 2.84
N VAL A 19 2.02 18.31 3.32
CA VAL A 19 1.96 19.71 2.90
C VAL A 19 1.80 20.59 4.14
N GLU A 20 2.21 21.84 4.06
CA GLU A 20 2.02 22.78 5.17
C GLU A 20 0.53 22.97 5.48
N ARG A 21 -0.28 23.27 4.46
CA ARG A 21 -1.73 23.41 4.55
C ARG A 21 -2.43 22.92 3.28
N VAL A 22 -3.56 22.23 3.45
CA VAL A 22 -4.49 21.84 2.39
C VAL A 22 -5.49 22.98 2.22
N ILE A 23 -5.39 23.65 1.08
CA ILE A 23 -6.30 24.71 0.65
C ILE A 23 -6.83 24.37 -0.75
N ASP A 24 -8.05 24.76 -1.06
CA ASP A 24 -8.64 24.54 -2.38
C ASP A 24 -8.00 25.46 -3.43
N THR A 25 -8.20 25.10 -4.70
CA THR A 25 -7.88 25.91 -5.89
C THR A 25 -6.38 26.16 -6.18
N HIS A 26 -5.52 26.13 -5.16
CA HIS A 26 -4.09 26.39 -5.29
C HIS A 26 -3.28 25.11 -5.54
N LYS A 27 -2.20 25.23 -6.31
CA LYS A 27 -1.22 24.14 -6.48
C LYS A 27 -0.47 23.92 -5.17
N LEU A 28 -0.83 22.84 -4.47
CA LEU A 28 -0.17 22.44 -3.23
C LEU A 28 1.18 21.77 -3.55
N ARG A 29 2.28 22.36 -3.07
CA ARG A 29 3.62 21.77 -3.16
C ARG A 29 3.83 20.84 -1.98
N CYS A 30 3.76 19.55 -2.24
CA CYS A 30 3.95 18.53 -1.23
C CYS A 30 5.42 18.12 -1.13
N GLU A 31 5.77 17.50 -0.01
CA GLU A 31 7.05 16.83 0.18
C GLU A 31 7.19 15.58 -0.71
N ALA A 32 8.39 15.01 -0.74
CA ALA A 32 8.65 13.77 -1.46
C ALA A 32 7.67 12.68 -1.03
N ALA A 33 6.90 12.17 -1.99
CA ALA A 33 5.92 11.13 -1.74
C ALA A 33 6.59 9.79 -1.40
N ARG A 34 6.10 9.14 -0.35
CA ARG A 34 6.46 7.78 0.02
C ARG A 34 5.40 6.82 -0.48
N ARG A 35 5.80 5.61 -0.87
CA ARG A 35 4.92 4.57 -1.38
C ARG A 35 5.03 3.33 -0.51
N TYR A 36 3.91 2.67 -0.28
CA TYR A 36 3.82 1.47 0.54
C TYR A 36 2.90 0.43 -0.09
N PRO A 37 3.13 -0.87 0.15
CA PRO A 37 2.12 -1.88 -0.13
C PRO A 37 0.89 -1.67 0.74
N GLY A 38 -0.27 -1.52 0.11
CA GLY A 38 -1.55 -1.26 0.76
C GLY A 38 -2.55 -2.40 0.54
N GLY A 39 -3.48 -2.53 1.48
CA GLY A 39 -4.52 -3.57 1.49
C GLY A 39 -4.50 -4.39 2.78
N GLY A 40 -5.68 -4.81 3.25
CA GLY A 40 -5.84 -5.40 4.58
C GLY A 40 -4.94 -6.62 4.84
N GLY A 41 -4.97 -7.61 3.94
CA GLY A 41 -4.14 -8.81 4.07
C GLY A 41 -2.64 -8.52 3.98
N LEU A 42 -2.22 -7.68 3.02
CA LEU A 42 -0.84 -7.23 2.90
C LEU A 42 -0.36 -6.50 4.15
N ASN A 43 -1.17 -5.64 4.74
CA ASN A 43 -0.85 -4.95 5.99
C ASN A 43 -0.71 -5.93 7.16
N GLY A 44 -1.59 -6.94 7.25
CA GLY A 44 -1.48 -8.01 8.24
C GLY A 44 -0.16 -8.77 8.12
N ALA A 45 0.18 -9.23 6.92
CA ALA A 45 1.44 -9.92 6.66
C ALA A 45 2.67 -9.06 6.99
N ARG A 46 2.65 -7.77 6.62
CA ARG A 46 3.72 -6.82 6.94
C ARG A 46 3.90 -6.63 8.44
N VAL A 47 2.81 -6.56 9.21
CA VAL A 47 2.87 -6.45 10.67
C VAL A 47 3.48 -7.71 11.27
N ILE A 48 3.02 -8.90 10.85
CA ILE A 48 3.57 -10.17 11.32
C ILE A 48 5.08 -10.25 11.01
N GLN A 49 5.48 -9.92 9.78
CA GLN A 49 6.89 -9.92 9.38
C GLN A 49 7.75 -8.97 10.23
N ARG A 50 7.26 -7.78 10.55
CA ARG A 50 8.00 -6.81 11.38
C ARG A 50 8.15 -7.23 12.84
N LEU A 51 7.14 -7.90 13.38
CA LEU A 51 7.13 -8.31 14.79
C LEU A 51 7.91 -9.62 15.00
N ALA A 52 7.76 -10.58 14.11
CA ALA A 52 8.36 -11.91 14.25
C ALA A 52 9.67 -12.08 13.45
N GLY A 53 9.98 -11.19 12.51
CA GLY A 53 11.23 -11.23 11.76
C GLY A 53 11.44 -12.56 11.04
N ALA A 54 12.56 -13.23 11.32
CA ALA A 54 12.89 -14.53 10.75
C ALA A 54 11.95 -15.66 11.22
N ASP A 55 11.29 -15.49 12.36
CA ASP A 55 10.35 -16.47 12.92
C ASP A 55 8.92 -16.29 12.37
N ALA A 56 8.70 -15.33 11.46
CA ALA A 56 7.40 -15.08 10.86
C ALA A 56 6.92 -16.26 10.02
N ASN A 57 5.85 -16.93 10.45
CA ASN A 57 5.19 -17.98 9.69
C ASN A 57 3.95 -17.45 8.94
N CYS A 58 4.15 -16.48 8.06
CA CYS A 58 3.07 -15.84 7.30
C CYS A 58 3.42 -15.70 5.81
N PHE A 59 2.49 -16.10 4.95
CA PHE A 59 2.58 -15.94 3.51
C PHE A 59 1.44 -15.05 2.98
N ALA A 60 1.74 -14.16 2.05
CA ALA A 60 0.75 -13.23 1.49
C ALA A 60 0.40 -13.53 0.03
N LEU A 61 -0.89 -13.73 -0.25
CA LEU A 61 -1.44 -13.79 -1.60
C LEU A 61 -2.15 -12.48 -1.91
N TYR A 62 -1.93 -11.95 -3.11
CA TYR A 62 -2.58 -10.71 -3.55
C TYR A 62 -2.80 -10.67 -5.06
N LEU A 63 -3.88 -9.99 -5.47
CA LEU A 63 -4.17 -9.76 -6.88
C LEU A 63 -3.45 -8.48 -7.35
N ALA A 64 -2.67 -8.51 -8.42
CA ALA A 64 -2.14 -7.27 -8.98
C ALA A 64 -1.99 -7.34 -10.50
N GLY A 65 -2.35 -6.25 -11.15
CA GLY A 65 -2.23 -6.07 -12.58
C GLY A 65 -1.76 -4.66 -12.92
N GLY A 66 -1.62 -4.42 -14.21
CA GLY A 66 -1.17 -3.12 -14.72
C GLY A 66 0.27 -2.76 -14.41
N THR A 67 0.58 -1.46 -14.42
CA THR A 67 1.96 -0.95 -14.26
C THR A 67 2.46 -0.95 -12.82
N ALA A 68 1.55 -0.90 -11.85
CA ALA A 68 1.88 -0.86 -10.42
C ALA A 68 2.23 -2.23 -9.83
N ARG A 69 1.98 -3.34 -10.56
CA ARG A 69 2.20 -4.70 -10.05
C ARG A 69 3.67 -5.00 -9.71
N GLU A 70 4.63 -4.55 -10.52
CA GLU A 70 6.06 -4.76 -10.24
C GLU A 70 6.51 -3.89 -9.07
N LEU A 71 5.91 -2.71 -8.88
CA LEU A 71 6.23 -1.84 -7.75
C LEU A 71 5.80 -2.49 -6.44
N LEU A 72 4.58 -3.04 -6.36
CA LEU A 72 4.11 -3.78 -5.18
C LEU A 72 5.05 -4.94 -4.83
N GLU A 73 5.41 -5.75 -5.83
CA GLU A 73 6.30 -6.90 -5.66
C GLU A 73 7.67 -6.48 -5.09
N ARG A 74 8.27 -5.42 -5.63
CA ARG A 74 9.55 -4.88 -5.12
C ARG A 74 9.44 -4.34 -3.69
N MET A 75 8.36 -3.63 -3.36
CA MET A 75 8.18 -3.08 -2.01
C MET A 75 7.98 -4.19 -0.97
N LEU A 76 7.20 -5.23 -1.28
CA LEU A 76 7.01 -6.38 -0.39
C LEU A 76 8.33 -7.14 -0.18
N ALA A 77 9.11 -7.35 -1.25
CA ALA A 77 10.42 -7.98 -1.18
C ALA A 77 11.41 -7.15 -0.32
N ALA A 78 11.42 -5.82 -0.47
CA ALA A 78 12.26 -4.93 0.34
C ALA A 78 11.89 -4.95 1.84
N GLU A 79 10.63 -5.26 2.17
CA GLU A 79 10.18 -5.47 3.55
C GLU A 79 10.38 -6.91 4.04
N GLY A 80 10.93 -7.81 3.21
CA GLY A 80 11.15 -9.22 3.54
C GLY A 80 9.86 -10.03 3.70
N VAL A 81 8.73 -9.56 3.17
CA VAL A 81 7.43 -10.23 3.32
C VAL A 81 7.31 -11.36 2.30
N PRO A 82 7.18 -12.63 2.72
CA PRO A 82 6.93 -13.74 1.80
C PRO A 82 5.57 -13.55 1.12
N ALA A 83 5.57 -13.39 -0.19
CA ALA A 83 4.34 -13.09 -0.93
C ALA A 83 4.35 -13.64 -2.35
N LYS A 84 3.15 -13.91 -2.88
CA LYS A 84 2.94 -14.25 -4.30
C LYS A 84 1.80 -13.45 -4.88
N ARG A 85 2.09 -12.81 -6.00
CA ARG A 85 1.11 -12.13 -6.85
C ARG A 85 0.33 -13.15 -7.69
N LEU A 86 -0.98 -12.97 -7.75
CA LEU A 86 -1.84 -13.51 -8.78
C LEU A 86 -2.18 -12.39 -9.77
N ARG A 87 -1.98 -12.65 -11.07
CA ARG A 87 -2.16 -11.62 -12.10
C ARG A 87 -3.64 -11.41 -12.39
N ILE A 88 -4.03 -10.15 -12.57
CA ILE A 88 -5.34 -9.72 -13.06
C ILE A 88 -5.16 -8.82 -14.29
N ALA A 89 -6.22 -8.68 -15.08
CA ALA A 89 -6.21 -7.81 -16.27
C ALA A 89 -6.24 -6.31 -15.90
N GLY A 90 -7.00 -5.95 -14.86
CA GLY A 90 -7.15 -4.56 -14.41
C GLY A 90 -5.92 -3.99 -13.70
N GLU A 91 -5.91 -2.68 -13.52
CA GLU A 91 -4.84 -1.96 -12.81
C GLU A 91 -4.91 -2.19 -11.30
N THR A 92 -3.75 -2.24 -10.66
CA THR A 92 -3.69 -2.09 -9.19
C THR A 92 -3.96 -0.63 -8.84
N ARG A 93 -4.95 -0.38 -7.98
CA ARG A 93 -5.29 1.00 -7.58
C ARG A 93 -4.18 1.67 -6.76
N GLU A 94 -4.17 2.99 -6.74
CA GLU A 94 -3.36 3.78 -5.83
C GLU A 94 -4.25 4.47 -4.79
N ASN A 95 -3.85 4.48 -3.53
CA ASN A 95 -4.45 5.38 -2.54
C ASN A 95 -3.56 6.59 -2.37
N PHE A 96 -4.15 7.72 -2.04
CA PHE A 96 -3.39 8.94 -1.79
C PHE A 96 -3.73 9.49 -0.41
N SER A 97 -2.71 9.80 0.39
CA SER A 97 -2.87 10.39 1.71
C SER A 97 -1.97 11.59 1.88
N VAL A 98 -2.52 12.67 2.43
CA VAL A 98 -1.81 13.92 2.70
C VAL A 98 -1.90 14.22 4.19
N GLY A 99 -0.73 14.35 4.82
CA GLY A 99 -0.62 14.94 6.16
C GLY A 99 -0.50 16.46 6.06
N GLU A 100 -1.40 17.18 6.72
CA GLU A 100 -1.32 18.64 6.87
C GLU A 100 -0.52 18.99 8.14
N ARG A 101 0.59 19.72 8.00
CA ARG A 101 1.47 20.06 9.13
C ARG A 101 0.84 21.10 10.07
N ALA A 102 0.23 22.14 9.51
CA ALA A 102 -0.31 23.26 10.27
C ALA A 102 -1.38 22.85 11.30
N THR A 103 -2.10 21.75 11.06
CA THR A 103 -3.18 21.29 11.95
C THR A 103 -3.03 19.85 12.44
N GLY A 104 -2.09 19.09 11.87
CA GLY A 104 -1.95 17.64 12.11
C GLY A 104 -3.03 16.78 11.45
N ARG A 105 -3.94 17.34 10.64
CA ARG A 105 -4.99 16.58 9.96
C ARG A 105 -4.43 15.65 8.89
N LYS A 106 -5.14 14.54 8.66
CA LYS A 106 -4.82 13.58 7.60
C LYS A 106 -6.00 13.48 6.63
N PHE A 107 -5.72 13.72 5.37
CA PHE A 107 -6.68 13.58 4.27
C PHE A 107 -6.36 12.28 3.55
N ARG A 108 -7.34 11.36 3.45
CA ARG A 108 -7.15 10.03 2.85
C ARG A 108 -8.13 9.84 1.72
N PHE A 109 -7.61 9.69 0.52
CA PHE A 109 -8.34 9.50 -0.71
C PHE A 109 -8.20 8.04 -1.13
N VAL A 110 -9.30 7.31 -1.05
CA VAL A 110 -9.37 5.92 -1.48
C VAL A 110 -9.87 5.92 -2.91
N LEU A 111 -8.98 5.67 -3.86
CA LEU A 111 -9.36 5.59 -5.27
C LEU A 111 -9.91 4.19 -5.54
N ILE A 112 -11.07 4.14 -6.17
CA ILE A 112 -11.66 2.91 -6.68
C ILE A 112 -11.09 2.66 -8.08
N CYS A 113 -10.82 1.40 -8.40
CA CYS A 113 -10.47 1.03 -9.75
C CYS A 113 -11.75 1.12 -10.59
N THR A 114 -11.79 1.95 -11.63
CA THR A 114 -12.88 1.95 -12.60
C THR A 114 -12.80 0.67 -13.42
N GLU A 115 -13.95 0.03 -13.67
CA GLU A 115 -14.03 -1.13 -14.56
C GLU A 115 -13.46 -0.78 -15.94
N SER A 116 -12.73 -1.74 -16.52
CA SER A 116 -12.27 -1.68 -17.91
C SER A 116 -13.42 -2.01 -18.85
#